data_AF-A0A6T8NUH7-F1
#
_entry.id   AF-A0A6T8NUH7-F1
#
_cell.length_a   1.000
_cell.length_b   1.000
_cell.length_c   1.000
_cell.angle_alpha   90.00
_cell.angle_beta   90.00
_cell.angle_gamma   90.00
#
_symmetry.space_group_name_H-M   'P 1'
#
loop_
_entity.id
_entity.type
_entity.pdbx_description
1 polymer ?
#
loop_
_entity_poly.entity_id
_entity_poly.type
_entity_poly.pdbx_seq_one_letter_code
_entity_poly.pdbx_strand_id
1 'polypeptide(L)'
;VSTSDYGHSANMHRIMQAQAFQHGRSEEDMFISKVLEINPRHPFMIKLLESIPDEDDEDSTVDTKSIDAAWMIHDTAMLNSGFQIDDVKSYSKRMTRSLQSVMEIDSLELADEIDPPEEDDEPEAFDADSMPEGMNMQDFDMGNINMDDFNMDMDTEDI
;
A
#
# COMPACT_ATOMS: atom_id res chain seq x y z
N VAL A 1 -7.84 24.03 -0.46
CA VAL A 1 -7.58 24.67 -1.77
C VAL A 1 -8.89 25.27 -2.24
N SER A 2 -8.89 26.56 -2.53
CA SER A 2 -10.05 27.30 -3.01
C SER A 2 -9.81 27.76 -4.45
N THR A 3 -10.89 28.11 -5.14
CA THR A 3 -10.85 28.77 -6.44
C THR A 3 -11.40 30.18 -6.28
N SER A 4 -11.04 31.09 -7.18
CA SER A 4 -11.60 32.44 -7.22
C SER A 4 -13.15 32.39 -7.20
N ASP A 5 -13.78 33.39 -6.58
CA ASP A 5 -15.24 33.52 -6.46
C ASP A 5 -15.95 33.50 -7.83
N TYR A 6 -15.25 33.92 -8.89
CA TYR A 6 -15.74 33.93 -10.28
C TYR A 6 -15.21 32.75 -11.11
N GLY A 7 -14.44 31.83 -10.51
CA GLY A 7 -13.81 30.69 -11.17
C GLY A 7 -14.67 29.42 -11.17
N HIS A 8 -14.18 28.39 -11.85
CA HIS A 8 -14.80 27.06 -11.83
C HIS A 8 -14.52 26.36 -10.49
N SER A 9 -15.57 25.87 -9.83
CA SER A 9 -15.41 25.04 -8.63
C SER A 9 -14.73 23.71 -8.96
N ALA A 10 -14.24 23.00 -7.94
CA ALA A 10 -13.61 21.68 -8.13
C ALA A 10 -14.50 20.68 -8.86
N ASN A 11 -15.78 20.63 -8.50
CA ASN A 11 -16.74 19.77 -9.17
C ASN A 11 -17.01 20.22 -10.62
N MET A 12 -17.08 21.52 -10.87
CA MET A 12 -17.27 22.06 -12.22
C MET A 12 -16.06 21.75 -13.11
N HIS A 13 -14.85 21.91 -12.60
CA HIS A 13 -13.62 21.56 -13.31
C HIS A 13 -13.60 20.08 -13.70
N ARG A 14 -13.98 19.19 -12.79
CA ARG A 14 -14.09 17.75 -13.06
C ARG A 14 -15.08 17.44 -14.19
N ILE A 15 -16.26 18.07 -14.18
CA ILE A 15 -17.27 17.89 -15.24
C ILE A 15 -16.78 18.47 -16.58
N MET A 16 -16.16 19.65 -16.55
CA MET A 16 -15.64 20.33 -17.73
C MET A 16 -14.52 19.52 -18.39
N GLN A 17 -13.60 18.98 -17.60
CA GLN A 17 -12.53 18.11 -18.08
C GLN A 17 -13.09 16.85 -18.75
N ALA A 18 -14.11 16.22 -18.15
CA ALA A 18 -14.78 15.07 -18.74
C ALA A 18 -15.48 15.42 -20.08
N GLN A 19 -16.12 16.57 -20.18
CA GLN A 19 -16.77 17.04 -21.41
C GLN A 19 -15.76 17.39 -22.51
N ALA A 20 -14.65 18.03 -22.15
CA ALA A 20 -13.63 18.38 -23.12
C ALA A 20 -12.90 17.16 -23.65
N PHE A 21 -12.67 16.14 -22.83
CA PHE A 21 -12.16 14.85 -23.28
C PHE A 21 -13.11 14.19 -24.30
N GLN A 22 -14.43 14.27 -24.06
CA GLN A 22 -15.44 13.75 -25.00
C GLN A 22 -15.53 14.54 -26.30
N HIS A 23 -15.38 15.86 -26.25
CA HIS A 23 -15.56 16.76 -27.40
C HIS A 23 -14.25 17.19 -28.06
N GLY A 24 -13.10 16.66 -27.63
CA GLY A 24 -11.78 16.98 -28.19
C GLY A 24 -11.36 18.44 -28.00
N ARG A 25 -11.81 19.09 -26.91
CA ARG A 25 -11.42 20.47 -26.59
C ARG A 25 -10.08 20.49 -25.85
N SER A 26 -9.24 21.47 -26.19
CA SER A 26 -7.90 21.67 -25.64
C SER A 26 -7.93 21.96 -24.15
N GLU A 27 -6.97 21.39 -23.40
CA GLU A 27 -6.84 21.57 -21.95
C GLU A 27 -6.46 23.00 -21.53
N GLU A 28 -5.85 23.77 -22.45
CA GLU A 28 -5.40 25.14 -22.19
C GLU A 28 -6.55 26.09 -21.81
N ASP A 29 -7.75 25.90 -22.38
CA ASP A 29 -8.93 26.71 -22.07
C ASP A 29 -9.62 26.29 -20.75
N MET A 30 -9.17 25.19 -20.13
CA MET A 30 -9.72 24.64 -18.89
C MET A 30 -8.81 24.89 -17.67
N PHE A 31 -7.76 25.70 -17.84
CA PHE A 31 -6.88 26.05 -16.75
C PHE A 31 -7.63 26.84 -15.68
N ILE A 32 -7.55 26.35 -14.45
CA ILE A 32 -8.15 27.00 -13.28
C ILE A 32 -7.06 27.45 -12.33
N SER A 33 -7.17 28.67 -11.83
CA SER A 33 -6.32 29.13 -10.73
C SER A 33 -6.80 28.52 -9.42
N LYS A 34 -5.92 27.75 -8.79
CA LYS A 34 -6.14 27.13 -7.48
C LYS A 34 -5.32 27.88 -6.44
N VAL A 35 -5.93 28.24 -5.33
CA VAL A 35 -5.28 28.93 -4.21
C VAL A 35 -5.20 27.96 -3.03
N LEU A 36 -3.98 27.69 -2.54
CA LEU A 36 -3.78 26.95 -1.31
C LEU A 36 -3.80 27.91 -0.13
N GLU A 37 -4.90 27.91 0.61
CA GLU A 37 -4.99 28.65 1.88
C GLU A 37 -4.27 27.89 2.99
N ILE A 38 -3.35 28.57 3.66
CA ILE A 38 -2.52 28.00 4.72
C ILE A 38 -2.94 28.59 6.06
N ASN A 39 -3.08 27.71 7.07
CA ASN A 39 -3.28 28.15 8.46
C ASN A 39 -1.92 28.29 9.17
N PRO A 40 -1.46 29.51 9.49
CA PRO A 40 -0.15 29.74 10.10
C PRO A 40 -0.01 29.17 11.51
N ARG A 41 -1.13 28.88 12.19
CA ARG A 41 -1.13 28.31 13.54
C ARG A 41 -1.08 26.77 13.55
N HIS A 42 -1.14 26.14 12.38
CA HIS A 42 -1.14 24.68 12.29
C HIS A 42 0.27 24.13 12.57
N PRO A 43 0.44 23.12 13.46
CA PRO A 43 1.76 22.59 13.83
C PRO A 43 2.62 22.16 12.63
N PHE A 44 2.01 21.53 11.61
CA PHE A 44 2.73 21.16 10.39
C PHE A 44 3.32 22.37 9.64
N MET A 45 2.62 23.51 9.60
CA MET A 45 3.12 24.69 8.90
C MET A 45 4.24 25.38 9.67
N ILE A 46 4.15 25.39 11.00
CA ILE A 46 5.22 25.89 11.86
C ILE A 46 6.48 25.03 11.68
N LYS A 47 6.33 23.70 11.69
CA LYS A 47 7.45 22.77 11.45
C LYS A 47 8.07 22.91 10.07
N LEU A 48 7.25 23.12 9.04
CA LEU A 48 7.75 23.40 7.69
C LEU A 48 8.53 24.71 7.67
N LEU A 49 8.03 25.77 8.30
CA LEU A 49 8.72 27.06 8.39
C LEU A 49 10.09 26.92 9.09
N GLU A 50 10.15 26.18 10.21
CA GLU A 50 11.40 25.90 10.92
C GLU A 50 12.42 25.11 10.09
N SER A 51 11.96 24.38 9.07
CA SER A 51 12.81 23.58 8.19
C SER A 51 13.33 24.32 6.96
N ILE A 52 12.85 25.54 6.73
CA ILE A 52 13.32 26.41 5.66
C ILE A 52 14.53 27.17 6.20
N PRO A 53 15.67 27.16 5.49
CA PRO A 53 16.84 27.90 5.93
C PRO A 53 16.66 29.42 5.75
N ASP A 54 17.49 30.19 6.44
CA ASP A 54 17.45 31.66 6.37
C ASP A 54 17.79 32.16 4.96
N GLU A 55 17.14 33.24 4.52
CA GLU A 55 17.30 33.80 3.16
C GLU A 55 18.74 34.24 2.83
N ASP A 56 19.57 34.47 3.85
CA ASP A 56 20.96 34.90 3.71
C ASP A 56 21.97 33.75 3.50
N ASP A 57 21.53 32.49 3.54
CA ASP A 57 22.40 31.32 3.45
C ASP A 57 22.23 30.60 2.09
N GLU A 58 22.91 31.09 1.06
CA GLU A 58 22.80 30.59 -0.33
C GLU A 58 23.21 29.11 -0.51
N ASP A 59 24.03 28.55 0.39
CA ASP A 59 24.47 27.14 0.33
C ASP A 59 23.52 26.18 1.07
N SER A 60 22.53 26.71 1.78
CA SER A 60 21.58 25.91 2.53
C SER A 60 20.51 25.32 1.60
N THR A 61 20.35 23.99 1.63
CA THR A 61 19.33 23.29 0.84
C THR A 61 18.25 22.75 1.77
N VAL A 62 16.98 22.92 1.37
CA VAL A 62 15.85 22.38 2.12
C VAL A 62 15.93 20.85 2.07
N ASP A 63 15.85 20.20 3.25
CA ASP A 63 15.87 18.75 3.32
C ASP A 63 14.77 18.13 2.44
N THR A 64 15.11 17.04 1.76
CA THR A 64 14.20 16.34 0.85
C THR A 64 12.95 15.87 1.60
N LYS A 65 13.07 15.52 2.89
CA LYS A 65 11.93 15.12 3.72
C LYS A 65 10.93 16.26 3.92
N SER A 66 11.41 17.48 4.14
CA SER A 66 10.55 18.66 4.30
C SER A 66 9.85 19.02 2.99
N ILE A 67 10.55 18.91 1.86
CA ILE A 67 9.95 19.09 0.53
C ILE A 67 8.85 18.05 0.30
N ASP A 68 9.10 16.78 0.63
CA ASP A 68 8.12 15.72 0.50
C ASP A 68 6.90 15.93 1.40
N ALA A 69 7.12 16.35 2.64
CA ALA A 69 6.04 16.69 3.57
C ALA A 69 5.19 17.85 3.04
N ALA A 70 5.80 18.90 2.48
CA ALA A 70 5.09 20.02 1.87
C ALA A 70 4.23 19.57 0.68
N TRP A 71 4.78 18.73 -0.21
CA TRP A 71 4.01 18.15 -1.32
C TRP A 71 2.88 17.25 -0.83
N MET A 72 3.09 16.44 0.21
CA MET A 72 2.04 15.59 0.77
C MET A 72 0.90 16.42 1.37
N ILE A 73 1.20 17.53 2.06
CA ILE A 73 0.20 18.45 2.61
C ILE A 73 -0.59 19.10 1.46
N HIS A 74 0.11 19.54 0.41
CA HIS A 74 -0.51 20.07 -0.79
C HIS A 74 -1.47 19.06 -1.44
N ASP A 75 -1.00 17.83 -1.70
CA ASP A 75 -1.78 16.79 -2.37
C ASP A 75 -2.98 16.36 -1.52
N THR A 76 -2.81 16.28 -0.20
CA THR A 76 -3.91 16.03 0.75
C THR A 76 -4.94 17.16 0.72
N ALA A 77 -4.48 18.41 0.68
CA ALA A 77 -5.38 19.56 0.57
C ALA A 77 -6.14 19.55 -0.76
N MET A 78 -5.49 19.18 -1.88
CA MET A 78 -6.12 19.04 -3.19
C MET A 78 -7.25 17.99 -3.17
N LEU A 79 -6.98 16.80 -2.64
CA LEU A 79 -7.95 15.71 -2.51
C LEU A 79 -9.15 16.11 -1.64
N ASN A 80 -8.90 16.71 -0.47
CA ASN A 80 -9.96 17.19 0.43
C ASN A 80 -10.83 18.27 -0.21
N SER A 81 -10.28 19.05 -1.13
CA SER A 81 -11.00 20.09 -1.86
C SER A 81 -11.81 19.55 -3.04
N GLY A 82 -11.70 18.26 -3.34
CA GLY A 82 -12.36 17.60 -4.47
C GLY A 82 -11.66 17.79 -5.82
N PHE A 83 -10.40 18.27 -5.82
CA PHE A 83 -9.58 18.30 -7.02
C PHE A 83 -8.89 16.96 -7.24
N GLN A 84 -8.62 16.65 -8.51
CA GLN A 84 -7.78 15.53 -8.88
C GLN A 84 -6.30 15.91 -8.71
N ILE A 85 -5.47 14.90 -8.46
CA ILE A 85 -4.01 15.03 -8.45
C ILE A 85 -3.54 14.96 -9.90
N ASP A 86 -2.80 15.96 -10.35
CA ASP A 86 -2.33 16.04 -11.75
C ASP A 86 -1.28 14.95 -12.04
N ASP A 87 -0.30 14.75 -11.15
CA ASP A 87 0.74 13.72 -11.27
C ASP A 87 0.62 12.66 -10.17
N VAL A 88 -0.24 11.67 -10.44
CA VAL A 88 -0.45 10.51 -9.56
C VAL A 88 0.82 9.68 -9.36
N LYS A 89 1.71 9.63 -10.37
CA LYS A 89 2.94 8.84 -10.31
C LYS A 89 3.93 9.44 -9.33
N SER A 90 4.14 10.76 -9.40
CA SER A 90 5.00 11.47 -8.44
C SER A 90 4.42 11.45 -7.03
N TYR A 91 3.10 11.60 -6.88
CA TYR A 91 2.43 11.45 -5.59
C TYR A 91 2.67 10.05 -4.99
N SER A 92 2.45 9.00 -5.78
CA SER A 92 2.66 7.61 -5.34
C SER A 92 4.11 7.37 -4.93
N LYS A 93 5.08 7.85 -5.70
CA LYS A 93 6.51 7.74 -5.38
C LYS A 93 6.86 8.43 -4.05
N ARG A 94 6.31 9.63 -3.80
CA ARG A 94 6.48 10.35 -2.52
C ARG A 94 5.86 9.58 -1.36
N MET A 95 4.63 9.10 -1.53
CA MET A 95 3.93 8.31 -0.52
C MET A 95 4.72 7.05 -0.15
N THR A 96 5.21 6.31 -1.15
CA THR A 96 6.04 5.12 -0.95
C THR A 96 7.35 5.43 -0.23
N ARG A 97 8.00 6.58 -0.50
CA ARG A 97 9.20 7.01 0.23
C ARG A 97 8.89 7.40 1.68
N SER A 98 7.78 8.09 1.92
CA SER A 98 7.33 8.42 3.27
C SER A 98 7.02 7.17 4.09
N LEU A 99 6.37 6.16 3.49
CA LEU A 99 6.11 4.87 4.14
C LEU A 99 7.41 4.12 4.45
N GLN A 100 8.35 4.06 3.51
CA GLN A 100 9.68 3.49 3.75
C GLN A 100 10.38 4.18 4.93
N SER A 101 10.34 5.51 4.99
CA SER A 101 10.94 6.25 6.10
C SER A 101 10.24 6.04 7.44
N VAL A 102 8.93 5.77 7.45
CA VAL A 102 8.17 5.49 8.69
C VAL A 102 8.39 4.06 9.18
N MET A 103 8.55 3.11 8.26
CA MET A 103 8.78 1.70 8.56
C MET A 103 10.27 1.32 8.64
N GLU A 104 11.16 2.30 8.44
CA GLU A 104 12.62 2.09 8.42
C GLU A 104 13.05 1.01 7.40
N ILE A 105 12.44 1.03 6.21
CA ILE A 105 12.73 0.10 5.11
C ILE A 105 13.73 0.75 4.15
N ASP A 106 14.91 0.15 4.03
CA ASP A 106 16.00 0.66 3.18
C ASP A 106 15.85 0.30 1.69
N SER A 107 15.15 -0.80 1.38
CA SER A 107 14.97 -1.30 0.01
C SER A 107 13.60 -1.93 -0.19
N LEU A 108 13.03 -1.73 -1.39
CA LEU A 108 11.81 -2.40 -1.85
C LEU A 108 12.12 -3.61 -2.73
N GLU A 109 13.36 -4.12 -2.68
CA GLU A 109 13.69 -5.40 -3.29
C GLU A 109 12.83 -6.51 -2.66
N LEU A 110 12.33 -7.39 -3.52
CA LEU A 110 11.57 -8.55 -3.07
C LEU A 110 12.48 -9.41 -2.20
N ALA A 111 11.99 -9.77 -1.02
CA ALA A 111 12.61 -10.84 -0.25
C ALA A 111 12.61 -12.12 -1.11
N ASP A 112 13.60 -12.98 -0.86
CA ASP A 112 13.68 -14.28 -1.52
C ASP A 112 12.34 -15.03 -1.33
N GLU A 113 11.88 -15.66 -2.41
CA GLU A 113 10.67 -16.47 -2.38
C GLU A 113 10.88 -17.59 -1.35
N ILE A 114 10.02 -17.61 -0.33
CA ILE A 114 10.05 -18.67 0.68
C ILE A 114 9.51 -19.91 -0.02
N ASP A 115 10.41 -20.80 -0.46
CA ASP A 115 10.00 -22.12 -0.87
C ASP A 115 9.39 -22.79 0.37
N PRO A 116 8.09 -23.12 0.36
CA PRO A 116 7.53 -23.92 1.43
C PRO A 116 8.36 -25.20 1.53
N PRO A 117 8.67 -25.69 2.75
CA PRO A 117 9.41 -26.94 2.87
C PRO A 117 8.70 -27.99 2.01
N GLU A 118 9.45 -28.63 1.11
CA GLU A 118 8.97 -29.84 0.44
C GLU A 118 8.60 -30.81 1.57
N GLU A 119 7.31 -30.98 1.82
CA GLU A 119 6.83 -32.11 2.62
C GLU A 119 7.23 -33.35 1.82
N ASP A 120 8.33 -33.99 2.24
CA ASP A 120 8.69 -35.37 1.90
C ASP A 120 7.61 -36.30 2.46
N ASP A 121 6.39 -36.20 1.93
CA ASP A 121 5.40 -37.27 1.97
C ASP A 121 5.81 -38.31 0.90
N GLU A 122 7.01 -38.88 1.03
CA GLU A 122 7.24 -40.21 0.49
C GLU A 122 6.42 -41.16 1.38
N PRO A 123 5.35 -41.81 0.86
CA PRO A 123 4.71 -42.84 1.64
C PRO A 123 5.78 -43.89 1.92
N GLU A 124 6.07 -44.13 3.22
CA GLU A 124 6.99 -45.20 3.60
C GLU A 124 6.60 -46.46 2.82
N ALA A 125 7.51 -46.91 1.96
CA ALA A 125 7.29 -48.10 1.17
C ALA A 125 6.99 -49.23 2.15
N PHE A 126 5.75 -49.72 2.11
CA PHE A 126 5.29 -50.80 2.98
C PHE A 126 6.22 -52.00 2.84
N ASP A 127 7.07 -52.21 3.84
CA ASP A 127 8.09 -53.26 3.83
C ASP A 127 7.42 -54.62 4.08
N ALA A 128 7.06 -55.30 3.00
CA ALA A 128 6.38 -56.59 3.02
C ALA A 128 7.21 -57.70 3.70
N ASP A 129 8.53 -57.52 3.89
CA ASP A 129 9.41 -58.48 4.57
C ASP A 129 9.36 -58.35 6.10
N SER A 130 8.74 -57.30 6.64
CA SER A 130 8.52 -57.12 8.07
C SER A 130 7.23 -57.80 8.59
N MET A 131 6.46 -58.46 7.69
CA MET A 131 5.33 -59.28 8.10
C MET A 131 5.80 -60.63 8.69
N PRO A 132 5.29 -61.04 9.86
CA PRO A 132 5.57 -62.37 10.39
C PRO A 132 5.03 -63.46 9.44
N GLU A 133 5.87 -64.44 9.09
CA GLU A 133 5.50 -65.55 8.21
C GLU A 133 4.23 -66.26 8.73
N GLY A 134 3.13 -66.15 7.97
CA GLY A 134 1.86 -66.82 8.26
C GLY A 134 0.60 -65.95 8.19
N MET A 135 0.69 -64.63 8.02
CA MET A 135 -0.48 -63.77 7.83
C MET A 135 -0.86 -63.69 6.34
N ASN A 136 -2.00 -64.25 5.96
CA ASN A 136 -2.58 -64.05 4.64
C ASN A 136 -3.26 -62.68 4.57
N MET A 137 -3.14 -62.00 3.43
CA MET A 137 -3.78 -60.69 3.14
C MET A 137 -5.33 -60.73 3.23
N GLN A 138 -5.93 -61.90 3.44
CA GLN A 138 -7.37 -62.08 3.68
C GLN A 138 -7.79 -62.00 5.16
N ASP A 139 -6.84 -61.99 6.11
CA ASP A 139 -7.14 -61.83 7.55
C ASP A 139 -7.14 -60.36 8.01
N PHE A 140 -6.72 -59.43 7.16
CA PHE A 140 -6.95 -58.00 7.38
C PHE A 140 -8.39 -57.65 7.01
N ASP A 141 -9.31 -57.84 7.96
CA ASP A 141 -10.68 -57.35 7.84
C ASP A 141 -10.70 -55.82 7.91
N MET A 142 -10.54 -55.18 6.76
CA MET A 142 -10.80 -53.75 6.50
C MET A 142 -12.28 -53.38 6.71
N GLY A 143 -13.14 -54.29 7.17
CA GLY A 143 -14.55 -54.03 7.50
C GLY A 143 -14.79 -53.41 8.87
N ASN A 144 -13.78 -53.35 9.76
CA ASN A 144 -14.00 -52.93 11.16
C ASN A 144 -13.13 -51.74 11.62
N ILE A 145 -12.64 -50.92 10.70
CA ILE A 145 -12.06 -49.61 11.05
C ILE A 145 -13.21 -48.71 11.48
N ASN A 146 -13.38 -48.54 12.79
CA ASN A 146 -14.34 -47.61 13.34
C ASN A 146 -13.86 -46.18 13.07
N MET A 147 -14.60 -45.43 12.24
CA MET A 147 -14.29 -44.04 11.88
C MET A 147 -14.38 -43.06 13.08
N ASP A 148 -14.78 -43.54 14.25
CA ASP A 148 -14.93 -42.73 15.46
C ASP A 148 -13.61 -42.53 16.25
N ASP A 149 -12.53 -43.27 15.92
CA ASP A 149 -11.24 -43.16 16.62
C ASP A 149 -10.30 -42.10 16.01
N PHE A 150 -10.77 -41.37 14.98
CA PHE A 150 -10.03 -40.30 14.30
C PHE A 150 -10.38 -38.89 14.81
N ASN A 151 -10.87 -38.78 16.04
CA ASN A 151 -11.06 -37.49 16.69
C ASN A 151 -9.87 -37.22 17.62
N MET A 152 -8.71 -36.91 17.05
CA MET A 152 -7.66 -36.20 17.79
C MET A 152 -8.09 -34.74 17.93
N ASP A 153 -8.24 -34.33 19.19
CA ASP A 153 -8.64 -33.01 19.63
C ASP A 153 -7.89 -31.89 18.90
N MET A 154 -8.64 -31.02 18.22
CA MET A 154 -8.17 -29.66 17.93
C MET A 154 -8.05 -28.93 19.26
N ASP A 155 -6.87 -28.98 19.87
CA ASP A 155 -6.50 -28.03 20.92
C ASP A 155 -6.37 -26.63 20.30
N THR A 156 -7.47 -25.88 20.36
CA THR A 156 -7.47 -24.43 20.20
C THR A 156 -7.15 -23.76 21.54
N GLU A 157 -5.86 -23.59 21.85
CA GLU A 157 -5.32 -22.56 22.74
C GLU A 157 -3.97 -22.16 22.12
N ASP A 158 -3.83 -20.99 21.49
CA ASP A 158 -3.54 -19.73 22.19
C ASP A 158 -4.09 -18.50 21.42
N ILE A 159 -4.84 -17.65 22.12
CA ILE A 159 -5.02 -16.21 21.86
C ILE A 159 -4.39 -15.46 23.02
#